data_AF-A0A950KMK5-F1
#
_entry.id   AF-A0A950KMK5-F1
#
_cell.length_a   1.000
_cell.length_b   1.000
_cell.length_c   1.000
_cell.angle_alpha   90.00
_cell.angle_beta   90.00
_cell.angle_gamma   90.00
#
_symmetry.space_group_name_H-M   'P 1'
#
loop_
_entity.id
_entity.type
_entity.pdbx_description
1 polymer ?
#
loop_
_entity_poly.entity_id
_entity_poly.type
_entity_poly.pdbx_seq_one_letter_code
_entity_poly.pdbx_strand_id
1 'polypeptide(L)'
;MNTQQESPTAQQMAMADEFTFTHDEGTTLIVFYPDRPGPILQGQPATGPELTYKGPEGSFTFFSDKIDIQSGPLGSLISVILGPIKIFGGTESFLRFSLALPPVSMGETKKQSFHTFGVKVFTLNGGTSDGAQLKYTVVPLKGLAEIVDLPD
;
A
#
# COMPACT_ATOMS: atom_id res chain seq x y z
N MET A 1 12.32 -21.25 -48.57
CA MET A 1 12.83 -19.94 -48.10
C MET A 1 11.68 -18.96 -48.09
N ASN A 2 11.18 -18.60 -46.90
CA ASN A 2 10.97 -17.22 -46.45
C ASN A 2 10.43 -17.25 -45.02
N THR A 3 11.38 -17.13 -44.09
CA THR A 3 11.19 -16.74 -42.69
C THR A 3 10.90 -15.25 -42.63
N GLN A 4 9.81 -14.85 -41.97
CA GLN A 4 9.63 -13.53 -41.37
C GLN A 4 8.86 -13.77 -40.06
N GLN A 5 9.59 -14.08 -38.99
CA GLN A 5 9.99 -13.14 -37.92
C GLN A 5 8.78 -12.62 -37.13
N GLU A 6 8.48 -13.34 -36.06
CA GLU A 6 7.83 -12.83 -34.85
C GLU A 6 8.46 -11.49 -34.45
N SER A 7 7.62 -10.48 -34.28
CA SER A 7 7.97 -9.27 -33.55
C SER A 7 7.45 -9.45 -32.12
N PRO A 8 8.30 -9.70 -31.11
CA PRO A 8 7.86 -9.64 -29.72
C PRO A 8 7.88 -8.17 -29.32
N THR A 9 6.81 -7.42 -29.62
CA THR A 9 6.73 -6.00 -29.25
C THR A 9 5.54 -5.73 -28.34
N ALA A 10 5.66 -6.32 -27.15
CA ALA A 10 5.28 -5.75 -25.87
C ALA A 10 5.64 -6.83 -24.87
N GLN A 11 6.84 -6.75 -24.28
CA GLN A 11 7.02 -7.37 -22.97
C GLN A 11 5.93 -6.74 -22.11
N GLN A 12 4.84 -7.47 -21.86
CA GLN A 12 3.97 -7.21 -20.72
C GLN A 12 4.94 -7.18 -19.55
N MET A 13 5.32 -5.98 -19.11
CA MET A 13 6.16 -5.83 -17.94
C MET A 13 5.34 -6.45 -16.84
N ALA A 14 5.73 -7.64 -16.40
CA ALA A 14 5.00 -8.35 -15.38
C ALA A 14 4.91 -7.41 -14.18
N MET A 15 3.69 -7.06 -13.80
CA MET A 15 3.43 -6.24 -12.62
C MET A 15 3.25 -7.21 -11.46
N ALA A 16 3.73 -6.83 -10.27
CA ALA A 16 3.53 -7.64 -9.08
C ALA A 16 2.06 -7.63 -8.66
N ASP A 17 1.59 -8.80 -8.21
CA ASP A 17 0.25 -9.02 -7.67
C ASP A 17 0.20 -8.71 -6.17
N GLU A 18 1.34 -8.86 -5.49
CA GLU A 18 1.46 -8.63 -4.05
C GLU A 18 2.66 -7.74 -3.74
N PHE A 19 2.46 -6.81 -2.81
CA PHE A 19 3.52 -6.00 -2.24
C PHE A 19 3.51 -6.11 -0.71
N THR A 20 4.59 -6.64 -0.15
CA THR A 20 4.82 -6.70 1.29
C THR A 20 5.82 -5.63 1.71
N PHE A 21 5.49 -4.86 2.74
CA PHE A 21 6.35 -3.81 3.30
C PHE A 21 6.59 -4.05 4.78
N THR A 22 7.86 -4.03 5.18
CA THR A 22 8.28 -4.23 6.56
C THR A 22 9.09 -3.04 7.03
N HIS A 23 8.79 -2.54 8.23
CA HIS A 23 9.68 -1.60 8.91
C HIS A 23 10.98 -2.31 9.31
N ASP A 24 12.11 -1.61 9.24
CA ASP A 24 13.42 -2.21 9.56
C ASP A 24 13.50 -2.80 10.97
N GLU A 25 12.76 -2.23 11.93
CA GLU A 25 12.67 -2.72 13.30
C GLU A 25 11.54 -3.74 13.53
N GLY A 26 10.83 -4.16 12.48
CA GLY A 26 9.74 -5.14 12.57
C GLY A 26 8.45 -4.64 13.21
N THR A 27 8.33 -3.34 13.46
CA THR A 27 7.18 -2.73 14.17
C THR A 27 5.95 -2.54 13.29
N THR A 28 6.12 -2.52 11.96
CA THR A 28 5.04 -2.34 10.99
C THR A 28 5.17 -3.34 9.86
N LEU A 29 4.05 -4.00 9.53
CA LEU A 29 3.89 -4.88 8.37
C LEU A 29 2.69 -4.41 7.57
N ILE A 30 2.88 -4.21 6.27
CA ILE A 30 1.82 -3.84 5.33
C ILE A 30 1.83 -4.85 4.19
N VAL A 31 0.66 -5.32 3.80
CA VAL A 31 0.49 -6.16 2.60
C VAL A 31 -0.52 -5.45 1.71
N PHE A 32 -0.15 -5.22 0.46
CA PHE A 32 -0.98 -4.54 -0.53
C PHE A 32 -1.14 -5.41 -1.77
N TYR A 33 -2.39 -5.62 -2.18
CA TYR A 33 -2.75 -6.23 -3.44
C TYR A 33 -3.38 -5.12 -4.30
N PRO A 34 -2.82 -4.80 -5.48
CA PRO A 34 -3.48 -3.89 -6.43
C PRO A 34 -4.84 -4.43 -6.87
N ASP A 35 -4.89 -5.75 -7.05
CA ASP A 35 -6.10 -6.52 -7.32
C ASP A 35 -6.12 -7.74 -6.40
N ARG A 36 -7.18 -7.84 -5.58
CA ARG A 36 -7.31 -8.90 -4.59
C ARG A 36 -7.36 -10.31 -5.23
N PRO A 37 -6.59 -11.28 -4.71
CA PRO A 37 -6.72 -12.69 -5.07
C PRO A 37 -7.82 -13.43 -4.28
N GLY A 38 -8.47 -14.41 -4.92
CA GLY A 38 -9.23 -15.46 -4.24
C GLY A 38 -10.61 -15.05 -3.66
N PRO A 39 -11.37 -16.01 -3.08
CA PRO A 39 -12.83 -15.93 -3.01
C PRO A 39 -13.32 -14.75 -2.16
N ILE A 40 -14.16 -13.92 -2.76
CA ILE A 40 -14.74 -12.74 -2.13
C ILE A 40 -15.74 -13.18 -1.06
N LEU A 41 -15.53 -12.74 0.17
CA LEU A 41 -16.46 -12.99 1.27
C LEU A 41 -17.71 -12.11 1.12
N GLN A 42 -18.87 -12.64 1.52
CA GLN A 42 -20.13 -11.91 1.47
C GLN A 42 -20.04 -10.61 2.30
N GLY A 43 -20.33 -9.47 1.67
CA GLY A 43 -20.21 -8.14 2.28
C GLY A 43 -18.90 -7.40 1.98
N GLN A 44 -17.99 -8.00 1.22
CA GLN A 44 -16.79 -7.33 0.72
C GLN A 44 -16.92 -6.96 -0.77
N PRO A 45 -16.20 -5.94 -1.26
CA PRO A 45 -16.13 -5.66 -2.68
C PRO A 45 -15.61 -6.87 -3.47
N ALA A 46 -16.21 -7.08 -4.65
CA ALA A 46 -15.88 -8.21 -5.52
C ALA A 46 -14.51 -8.07 -6.21
N THR A 47 -14.02 -6.85 -6.41
CA THR A 47 -12.78 -6.58 -7.14
C THR A 47 -12.08 -5.33 -6.59
N GLY A 48 -10.81 -5.19 -6.93
CA GLY A 48 -10.01 -4.02 -6.64
C GLY A 48 -9.02 -4.21 -5.48
N PRO A 49 -8.44 -3.11 -4.98
CA PRO A 49 -7.29 -3.17 -4.12
C PRO A 49 -7.65 -3.61 -2.70
N GLU A 50 -6.69 -4.29 -2.08
CA GLU A 50 -6.71 -4.64 -0.66
C GLU A 50 -5.43 -4.16 0.01
N LEU A 51 -5.56 -3.58 1.20
CA LEU A 51 -4.41 -3.24 2.05
C LEU A 51 -4.63 -3.74 3.46
N THR A 52 -3.75 -4.61 3.93
CA THR A 52 -3.65 -4.99 5.34
C THR A 52 -2.51 -4.21 5.99
N TYR A 53 -2.80 -3.57 7.12
CA TYR A 53 -1.84 -2.85 7.94
C TYR A 53 -1.77 -3.48 9.32
N LYS A 54 -0.57 -3.74 9.82
CA LYS A 54 -0.30 -4.10 11.21
C LYS A 54 0.81 -3.22 11.74
N GLY A 55 0.52 -2.45 12.79
CA GLY A 55 1.50 -1.57 13.42
C GLY A 55 1.11 -1.21 14.86
N PRO A 56 1.84 -0.28 15.49
CA PRO A 56 1.57 0.15 16.87
C PRO A 56 0.16 0.71 17.08
N GLU A 57 -0.47 1.22 16.02
CA GLU A 57 -1.81 1.79 16.06
C GLU A 57 -2.93 0.74 15.96
N GLY A 58 -2.57 -0.51 15.67
CA GLY A 58 -3.49 -1.63 15.56
C GLY A 58 -3.34 -2.41 14.26
N SER A 59 -4.31 -3.29 14.02
CA SER A 59 -4.43 -4.07 12.80
C SER A 59 -5.68 -3.64 12.04
N PHE A 60 -5.52 -3.32 10.77
CA PHE A 60 -6.59 -2.82 9.90
C PHE A 60 -6.52 -3.51 8.56
N THR A 61 -7.68 -3.73 7.96
CA THR A 61 -7.79 -4.20 6.57
C THR A 61 -8.74 -3.27 5.83
N PHE A 62 -8.29 -2.77 4.68
CA PHE A 62 -8.99 -1.82 3.83
C PHE A 62 -9.25 -2.46 2.48
N PHE A 63 -10.38 -2.08 1.88
CA PHE A 63 -10.80 -2.56 0.56
C PHE A 63 -11.23 -1.37 -0.29
N SER A 64 -10.89 -1.43 -1.58
CA SER A 64 -11.43 -0.58 -2.65
C SER A 64 -11.60 0.90 -2.26
N ASP A 65 -12.82 1.34 -1.94
CA ASP A 65 -13.17 2.74 -1.66
C ASP A 65 -12.52 3.31 -0.39
N LYS A 66 -11.95 2.45 0.46
CA LYS A 66 -11.18 2.86 1.66
C LYS A 66 -9.69 3.05 1.38
N ILE A 67 -9.26 2.86 0.14
CA ILE A 67 -7.88 3.01 -0.31
C ILE A 67 -7.83 4.09 -1.38
N ASP A 68 -7.14 5.19 -1.09
CA ASP A 68 -6.90 6.27 -2.05
C ASP A 68 -5.56 6.02 -2.76
N ILE A 69 -5.58 5.84 -4.08
CA ILE A 69 -4.39 5.57 -4.90
C ILE A 69 -4.18 6.74 -5.86
N GLN A 70 -3.06 7.43 -5.71
CA GLN A 70 -2.66 8.53 -6.58
C GLN A 70 -1.40 8.13 -7.37
N SER A 71 -1.54 7.93 -8.67
CA SER A 71 -0.41 7.58 -9.55
C SER A 71 0.30 8.83 -10.06
N GLY A 72 1.63 8.74 -10.18
CA GLY A 72 2.47 9.78 -10.74
C GLY A 72 3.79 9.23 -11.32
N PRO A 73 4.67 10.09 -11.83
CA PRO A 73 5.92 9.67 -12.47
C PRO A 73 6.88 8.92 -11.53
N LEU A 74 6.76 9.13 -10.22
CA LEU A 74 7.57 8.49 -9.19
C LEU A 74 6.90 7.23 -8.60
N GLY A 75 5.84 6.73 -9.23
CA GLY A 75 5.05 5.60 -8.77
C GLY A 75 3.70 6.02 -8.17
N SER A 76 3.16 5.21 -7.27
CA SER A 76 1.84 5.42 -6.67
C SER A 76 1.95 5.80 -5.20
N LEU A 77 1.11 6.73 -4.74
CA LEU A 77 0.90 7.02 -3.33
C LEU A 77 -0.40 6.35 -2.89
N ILE A 78 -0.29 5.37 -2.00
CA ILE A 78 -1.42 4.56 -1.49
C ILE A 78 -1.75 5.04 -0.09
N SER A 79 -2.94 5.59 0.12
CA SER A 79 -3.35 6.18 1.39
C SER A 79 -4.56 5.49 2.01
N VAL A 80 -4.54 5.36 3.33
CA VAL A 80 -5.65 4.84 4.15
C VAL A 80 -5.81 5.67 5.41
N ILE A 81 -7.02 5.68 5.98
CA ILE A 81 -7.27 6.26 7.29
C ILE A 81 -7.22 5.13 8.32
N LEU A 82 -6.14 5.06 9.08
CA LEU A 82 -6.08 4.27 10.30
C LEU A 82 -7.09 4.94 11.25
N GLY A 83 -8.07 4.16 11.75
CA GLY A 83 -9.31 4.65 12.37
C GLY A 83 -9.13 5.64 13.53
N PRO A 84 -10.20 6.03 14.25
CA PRO A 84 -10.06 6.97 15.36
C PRO A 84 -9.09 6.39 16.39
N ILE A 85 -7.91 6.99 16.50
CA ILE A 85 -6.89 6.58 17.46
C ILE A 85 -7.12 7.37 18.74
N LYS A 86 -7.36 6.66 19.84
CA LYS A 86 -7.43 7.26 21.17
C LYS A 86 -6.01 7.58 21.63
N ILE A 87 -5.68 8.86 21.61
CA ILE A 87 -4.49 9.37 22.31
C ILE A 87 -4.83 9.61 23.78
N PHE A 88 -3.81 9.56 24.65
CA PHE A 88 -3.94 9.94 26.06
C PHE A 88 -4.60 11.32 26.16
N GLY A 89 -5.77 11.40 26.80
CA GLY A 89 -6.56 12.64 26.93
C GLY A 89 -7.94 12.61 26.28
N GLY A 90 -8.33 11.55 25.58
CA GLY A 90 -9.72 11.33 25.13
C GLY A 90 -10.14 12.02 23.83
N THR A 91 -9.22 12.75 23.18
CA THR A 91 -9.49 13.35 21.86
C THR A 91 -9.36 12.30 20.76
N GLU A 92 -10.42 12.10 19.98
CA GLU A 92 -10.37 11.29 18.77
C GLU A 92 -9.53 12.01 17.72
N SER A 93 -8.41 11.39 17.32
CA SER A 93 -7.57 11.90 16.23
C SER A 93 -7.62 10.92 15.07
N PHE A 94 -7.60 11.44 13.84
CA PHE A 94 -7.48 10.61 12.65
C PHE A 94 -6.01 10.50 12.28
N LEU A 95 -5.58 9.28 11.97
CA LEU A 95 -4.25 9.00 11.47
C LEU A 95 -4.35 8.58 10.01
N ARG A 96 -3.92 9.45 9.11
CA ARG A 96 -3.74 9.07 7.71
C ARG A 96 -2.37 8.41 7.56
N PHE A 97 -2.35 7.20 7.01
CA PHE A 97 -1.12 6.57 6.55
C PHE A 97 -1.07 6.66 5.03
N SER A 98 0.09 7.03 4.48
CA SER A 98 0.33 7.10 3.04
C SER A 98 1.64 6.38 2.70
N LEU A 99 1.58 5.40 1.82
CA LEU A 99 2.70 4.58 1.39
C LEU A 99 3.14 5.02 0.01
N ALA A 100 4.42 5.35 -0.14
CA ALA A 100 5.02 5.51 -1.46
C ALA A 100 5.31 4.12 -2.05
N LEU A 101 4.80 3.85 -3.24
CA LEU A 101 5.12 2.66 -4.01
C LEU A 101 5.84 3.11 -5.29
N PRO A 102 7.17 2.98 -5.38
CA PRO A 102 7.91 3.32 -6.60
C PRO A 102 7.48 2.41 -7.77
N PRO A 103 7.76 2.79 -9.03
CA PRO A 103 7.57 1.90 -10.16
C PRO A 103 8.51 0.70 -9.99
N VAL A 104 7.93 -0.49 -9.82
CA VAL A 104 8.68 -1.74 -9.72
C VAL A 104 8.56 -2.47 -11.06
N SER A 105 9.70 -2.81 -11.66
CA SER A 105 9.77 -3.55 -12.92
C SER A 105 10.25 -4.96 -12.65
N MET A 106 9.32 -5.91 -12.58
CA MET A 106 9.63 -7.30 -12.19
C MET A 106 10.57 -8.02 -13.17
N GLY A 107 10.65 -7.58 -14.43
CA GLY A 107 11.51 -8.20 -15.44
C GLY A 107 11.22 -9.70 -15.57
N GLU A 108 12.27 -10.54 -15.46
CA GLU A 108 12.14 -12.01 -15.44
C GLU A 108 12.04 -12.59 -14.01
N THR A 109 12.04 -11.73 -12.98
CA THR A 109 12.01 -12.17 -11.58
C THR A 109 10.59 -12.22 -11.03
N LYS A 110 10.26 -13.31 -10.32
CA LYS A 110 8.98 -13.44 -9.60
C LYS A 110 8.93 -12.64 -8.30
N LYS A 111 10.09 -12.20 -7.79
CA LYS A 111 10.21 -11.43 -6.53
C LYS A 111 11.27 -10.35 -6.67
N GLN A 112 10.96 -9.13 -6.25
CA GLN A 112 11.89 -8.01 -6.28
C GLN A 112 11.83 -7.19 -5.00
N SER A 113 12.98 -7.02 -4.33
CA SER A 113 13.10 -6.17 -3.14
C SER A 113 13.48 -4.74 -3.52
N PHE A 114 12.95 -3.77 -2.77
CA PHE A 114 13.24 -2.35 -2.95
C PHE A 114 13.09 -1.60 -1.62
N HIS A 115 13.58 -0.36 -1.57
CA HIS A 115 13.38 0.51 -0.42
C HIS A 115 12.28 1.52 -0.72
N THR A 116 11.48 1.82 0.28
CA THR A 116 10.47 2.87 0.21
C THR A 116 10.18 3.43 1.60
N PHE A 117 9.15 4.26 1.73
CA PHE A 117 8.73 4.81 2.99
C PHE A 117 7.21 4.99 3.04
N GLY A 118 6.70 4.94 4.27
CA GLY A 118 5.37 5.41 4.61
C GLY A 118 5.43 6.76 5.33
N VAL A 119 4.36 7.52 5.25
CA VAL A 119 4.18 8.77 5.99
C VAL A 119 2.90 8.63 6.82
N LYS A 120 3.05 8.86 8.12
CA LYS A 120 1.95 8.95 9.08
C LYS A 120 1.65 10.42 9.33
N VAL A 121 0.42 10.84 9.08
CA VAL A 121 -0.07 12.19 9.31
C VAL A 121 -1.10 12.16 10.42
N PHE A 122 -0.73 12.74 11.56
CA PHE A 122 -1.59 12.89 12.71
C PHE A 122 -2.21 14.28 12.67
N THR A 123 -3.55 14.33 12.70
CA THR A 123 -4.28 15.60 12.85
C THR A 123 -4.84 15.67 14.27
N LEU A 124 -4.35 16.62 15.05
CA LEU A 124 -4.91 16.93 16.37
C LEU A 124 -6.04 17.95 16.17
N ASN A 125 -7.28 17.52 16.37
CA ASN A 125 -8.40 18.45 16.49
C ASN A 125 -8.37 19.06 17.91
N GLY A 126 -7.54 20.08 18.10
CA GLY A 126 -7.49 20.88 19.32
C GLY A 126 -8.58 21.95 19.32
N GLY A 127 -9.27 22.11 20.46
CA GLY A 127 -10.40 23.02 20.60
C GLY A 127 -10.12 24.49 20.26
N THR A 128 -11.05 25.08 19.51
CA THR A 128 -11.47 26.50 19.40
C THR A 128 -10.47 27.67 19.41
N SER A 129 -9.13 27.52 19.41
CA SER A 129 -8.27 28.72 19.38
C SER A 129 -6.93 28.64 18.66
N ASP A 130 -6.40 27.45 18.35
CA ASP A 130 -5.20 27.32 17.54
C ASP A 130 -5.47 26.40 16.36
N GLY A 131 -5.08 26.81 15.16
CA GLY A 131 -5.30 26.07 13.91
C GLY A 131 -4.80 24.61 14.00
N ALA A 132 -5.35 23.75 13.15
CA ALA A 132 -5.06 22.31 13.16
C ALA A 132 -3.55 22.02 13.18
N GLN A 133 -3.05 21.40 14.24
CA GLN A 133 -1.66 20.98 14.34
C GLN A 133 -1.49 19.64 13.61
N LEU A 134 -0.66 19.63 12.58
CA LEU A 134 -0.29 18.44 11.82
C LEU A 134 1.08 17.94 12.29
N LYS A 135 1.16 16.66 12.63
CA LYS A 135 2.43 15.98 12.91
C LYS A 135 2.68 14.90 11.86
N TYR A 136 3.86 14.93 11.27
CA TYR A 136 4.31 13.99 10.24
C TYR A 136 5.39 13.07 10.81
N THR A 137 5.25 11.78 10.58
CA THR A 137 6.29 10.78 10.89
C THR A 137 6.58 9.97 9.65
N VAL A 138 7.84 9.92 9.24
CA VAL A 138 8.32 9.05 8.16
C VAL A 138 8.66 7.69 8.73
N VAL A 139 8.22 6.64 8.05
CA VAL A 139 8.44 5.24 8.41
C VAL A 139 9.25 4.60 7.28
N PRO A 140 10.56 4.33 7.47
CA PRO A 140 11.36 3.66 6.45
C PRO A 140 10.89 2.21 6.30
N LEU A 141 10.74 1.75 5.05
CA LEU A 141 10.19 0.45 4.74
C LEU A 141 11.06 -0.29 3.72
N LYS A 142 11.22 -1.59 3.92
CA LYS A 142 11.68 -2.54 2.91
C LYS A 142 10.47 -3.15 2.23
N GLY A 143 10.37 -2.92 0.92
CA GLY A 143 9.34 -3.47 0.06
C GLY A 143 9.80 -4.77 -0.62
N LEU A 144 8.88 -5.69 -0.78
CA LEU A 144 9.01 -6.92 -1.57
C LEU A 144 7.80 -6.98 -2.50
N ALA A 145 8.05 -6.88 -3.80
CA ALA A 145 7.05 -7.08 -4.85
C ALA A 145 7.11 -8.54 -5.32
N GLU A 146 5.96 -9.18 -5.50
CA GLU A 146 5.86 -10.58 -5.90
C GLU A 146 4.80 -10.79 -6.98
N ILE A 147 5.10 -11.65 -7.95
CA ILE A 147 4.12 -12.22 -8.88
C ILE A 147 3.64 -13.52 -8.25
N VAL A 148 2.36 -13.58 -7.90
CA VAL A 148 1.77 -14.73 -7.21
C VAL A 148 1.14 -15.63 -8.26
N ASP A 149 1.74 -16.80 -8.50
CA ASP A 149 1.10 -17.82 -9.32
C ASP A 149 -0.13 -18.34 -8.54
N LEU A 150 -1.34 -17.97 -8.96
CA LEU A 150 -2.56 -18.59 -8.46
C LEU A 150 -2.59 -20.06 -8.92
N PRO A 151 -2.87 -21.03 -8.03
CA PRO A 151 -3.04 -22.42 -8.47
C PRO A 151 -4.28 -22.54 -9.37
N ASP A 152 -4.10 -23.18 -10.53
CA ASP A 152 -5.16 -23.55 -11.49
C ASP A 152 -6.28 -24.41 -10.86
#